data_AF-A0A376TQ44-F1
#
_entry.id   AF-A0A376TQ44-F1
#
_cell.length_a   1.000
_cell.length_b   1.000
_cell.length_c   1.000
_cell.angle_alpha   90.00
_cell.angle_beta   90.00
_cell.angle_gamma   90.00
#
_symmetry.space_group_name_H-M   'P 1'
#
loop_
_entity.id
_entity.type
_entity.pdbx_description
1 polymer ?
#
loop_
_entity_poly.entity_id
_entity_poly.type
_entity_poly.pdbx_seq_one_letter_code
_entity_poly.pdbx_strand_id
1 'polypeptide(L)'
;MSGYCDFVSDSIQGLQKEGELSLREYLEDCKAAGIEPYARTEKIKTFTLRYPESLSERLNNAAAQQQVSVNTYIIETLNERLNHL
;
A
#
# COMPACT_ATOMS: atom_id res chain seq x y z
N MET A 1 -10.51 12.84 0.30
CA MET A 1 -11.51 13.12 -0.75
C MET A 1 -10.83 12.90 -2.08
N SER A 2 -11.34 12.02 -2.94
CA SER A 2 -10.95 12.00 -4.35
C SER A 2 -11.90 12.95 -5.08
N GLY A 3 -11.47 14.21 -5.25
CA GLY A 3 -12.23 15.20 -6.00
C GLY A 3 -12.48 14.70 -7.41
N TYR A 4 -13.73 14.79 -7.86
CA TYR A 4 -14.13 14.46 -9.21
C TYR A 4 -13.59 15.56 -10.14
N CYS A 5 -12.40 15.34 -10.71
CA CYS A 5 -11.68 16.30 -11.55
C CYS A 5 -11.98 16.08 -13.03
N ASP A 6 -13.22 16.36 -13.42
CA ASP A 6 -13.57 16.47 -14.84
C ASP A 6 -13.22 17.88 -15.32
N PHE A 7 -12.25 17.99 -16.23
CA PHE A 7 -11.93 19.23 -16.94
C PHE A 7 -12.14 19.03 -18.44
N VAL A 8 -12.54 20.10 -19.12
CA VAL A 8 -12.89 20.08 -20.54
C VAL A 8 -12.12 21.15 -21.28
N SER A 9 -11.76 20.85 -22.53
CA SER A 9 -11.16 21.82 -23.44
C SER A 9 -11.51 21.45 -24.88
N ASP A 10 -11.44 22.44 -25.76
CA ASP A 10 -11.63 22.32 -27.21
C ASP A 10 -10.38 21.79 -27.95
N SER A 11 -9.27 21.55 -27.24
CA SER A 11 -8.02 21.08 -27.82
C SER A 11 -7.25 20.15 -26.88
N ILE A 12 -6.39 19.31 -27.45
CA ILE A 12 -5.50 18.42 -26.69
C ILE A 12 -4.54 19.23 -25.79
N GLN A 13 -4.02 20.35 -26.32
CA GLN A 13 -3.12 21.24 -25.57
C GLN A 13 -3.84 21.91 -24.41
N GLY A 14 -5.09 22.34 -24.62
CA GLY A 14 -5.90 22.88 -23.53
C GLY A 14 -6.26 21.82 -22.50
N LEU A 15 -6.58 20.58 -22.88
CA LEU A 15 -6.80 19.49 -21.93
C LEU A 15 -5.57 19.23 -21.05
N GLN A 16 -4.36 19.24 -21.63
CA GLN A 16 -3.13 19.08 -20.85
C GLN A 16 -2.96 20.21 -19.82
N LYS A 17 -3.19 21.46 -20.24
CA LYS A 17 -3.10 22.63 -19.38
C LYS A 17 -4.12 22.59 -18.23
N GLU A 18 -5.37 22.28 -18.54
CA GLU A 18 -6.43 22.17 -17.53
C GLU A 18 -6.16 21.03 -16.56
N GLY A 19 -5.62 19.90 -17.05
CA GLY A 19 -5.18 18.79 -16.20
C GLY A 19 -4.02 19.16 -15.28
N GLU A 20 -3.02 19.90 -15.77
CA GLU A 20 -1.91 20.40 -14.94
C GLU A 20 -2.37 21.36 -13.85
N LEU A 21 -3.32 22.24 -14.17
CA LEU A 21 -3.91 23.17 -13.21
C LEU A 21 -4.67 22.41 -12.12
N SER A 22 -5.56 21.51 -12.53
CA SER A 22 -6.36 20.70 -11.61
C SER A 22 -5.49 19.82 -10.70
N LEU A 23 -4.45 19.19 -11.24
CA LEU A 23 -3.50 18.41 -10.45
C LEU A 23 -2.77 19.26 -9.41
N ARG A 24 -2.37 20.49 -9.78
CA ARG A 24 -1.67 21.40 -8.87
C ARG A 24 -2.56 21.80 -7.70
N GLU A 25 -3.81 22.15 -7.96
CA GLU A 25 -4.79 22.49 -6.92
C GLU A 25 -5.00 21.32 -5.95
N TYR A 26 -5.18 20.10 -6.49
CA TYR A 26 -5.29 18.89 -5.67
C TYR A 26 -4.09 18.67 -4.75
N LEU A 27 -2.87 18.84 -5.26
CA LEU A 27 -1.64 18.64 -4.47
C LEU A 27 -1.49 19.68 -3.36
N GLU A 28 -1.86 20.94 -3.61
CA GLU A 28 -1.84 21.99 -2.59
C GLU A 28 -2.91 21.73 -1.51
N ASP A 29 -4.10 21.26 -1.89
CA ASP A 29 -5.13 20.85 -0.93
C ASP A 29 -4.67 19.68 -0.06
N CYS A 30 -4.03 18.66 -0.67
CA CYS A 30 -3.43 17.55 0.07
C CYS A 30 -2.39 18.05 1.07
N LYS A 31 -1.50 18.95 0.65
CA LYS A 31 -0.48 19.53 1.52
C LYS A 31 -1.08 20.32 2.67
N ALA A 32 -2.09 21.17 2.40
CA ALA A 32 -2.78 21.95 3.43
C ALA A 32 -3.50 21.05 4.44
N ALA A 33 -4.02 19.90 4.00
CA ALA A 33 -4.68 18.91 4.85
C ALA A 33 -3.72 17.91 5.52
N GLY A 34 -2.40 17.96 5.25
CA GLY A 34 -1.44 16.97 5.73
C GLY A 34 -1.66 15.56 5.16
N ILE A 35 -2.30 15.45 3.99
CA ILE A 35 -2.57 14.20 3.28
C ILE A 35 -1.39 13.90 2.36
N GLU A 36 -0.92 12.67 2.36
CA GLU A 36 0.06 12.15 1.40
C GLU A 36 -0.64 11.85 0.06
N PRO A 37 -0.43 12.63 -1.01
CA PRO A 37 -1.14 12.46 -2.29
C PRO A 37 -0.58 11.31 -3.13
N TYR A 38 0.65 10.86 -2.85
CA TYR A 38 1.27 9.78 -3.60
C TYR A 38 0.91 8.43 -3.01
N ALA A 39 0.67 7.45 -3.88
CA ALA A 39 0.53 6.06 -3.43
C ALA A 39 1.83 5.63 -2.73
N ARG A 40 1.74 5.25 -1.45
CA ARG A 40 2.89 4.66 -0.74
C ARG A 40 3.40 3.45 -1.52
N THR A 41 4.69 3.42 -1.80
CA THR A 41 5.35 2.41 -2.64
C THR A 41 5.47 1.03 -1.98
N GLU A 42 5.01 0.87 -0.74
CA GLU A 42 4.85 -0.46 -0.14
C GLU A 42 3.66 -1.17 -0.78
N LYS A 43 3.91 -1.70 -1.97
CA LYS A 43 3.02 -2.65 -2.61
C LYS A 43 3.02 -3.91 -1.76
N ILE A 44 1.88 -4.22 -1.15
CA ILE A 44 1.65 -5.52 -0.53
C ILE A 44 1.90 -6.56 -1.62
N LYS A 45 2.90 -7.43 -1.42
CA LYS A 45 3.22 -8.52 -2.33
C LYS A 45 2.68 -9.82 -1.76
N THR A 46 2.12 -10.64 -2.63
CA THR A 46 1.73 -12.01 -2.30
C THR A 46 2.75 -12.96 -2.91
N PHE A 47 3.22 -13.93 -2.12
CA PHE A 47 4.02 -15.04 -2.62
C PHE A 47 3.40 -16.35 -2.15
N THR A 48 3.51 -17.39 -2.97
CA THR A 48 3.02 -18.73 -2.64
C THR A 48 4.19 -19.62 -2.20
N LEU A 49 4.10 -20.16 -0.99
CA LEU A 49 5.10 -21.07 -0.44
C LEU A 49 4.52 -22.50 -0.38
N ARG A 50 5.27 -23.49 -0.86
CA ARG A 50 4.93 -24.91 -0.66
C ARG A 50 5.65 -25.41 0.59
N TYR A 51 4.92 -26.00 1.52
CA TYR A 51 5.46 -26.53 2.76
C TYR A 51 4.63 -27.72 3.27
N PRO A 52 5.19 -28.59 4.14
CA PRO A 52 4.47 -29.74 4.68
C PRO A 52 3.28 -29.33 5.55
N GLU A 53 2.21 -30.13 5.54
CA GLU A 53 1.00 -29.88 6.35
C GLU A 53 1.30 -29.75 7.85
N SER A 54 2.26 -30.52 8.36
CA SER A 54 2.69 -30.45 9.76
C SER A 54 3.26 -29.09 10.18
N LEU A 55 3.75 -28.28 9.23
CA LEU A 55 4.18 -26.92 9.53
C LEU A 55 2.98 -25.97 9.63
N SER A 56 1.89 -26.22 8.89
CA SER A 56 0.67 -25.41 8.95
C SER A 56 0.07 -25.39 10.35
N GLU A 57 -0.09 -26.56 10.97
CA GLU A 57 -0.63 -26.67 12.33
C GLU A 57 0.23 -25.93 13.35
N ARG A 58 1.56 -26.07 13.25
CA ARG A 58 2.51 -25.40 14.14
C ARG A 58 2.46 -23.88 13.99
N LEU A 59 2.37 -23.39 12.75
CA LEU A 59 2.24 -21.95 12.47
C LEU A 59 0.93 -21.39 13.02
N ASN A 60 -0.18 -22.08 12.82
CA ASN A 60 -1.49 -21.68 13.36
C ASN A 60 -1.45 -21.59 14.89
N ASN A 61 -0.89 -22.60 15.55
CA ASN A 61 -0.79 -22.61 17.01
C ASN A 61 0.12 -21.49 17.53
N ALA A 62 1.26 -21.26 16.89
CA ALA A 62 2.19 -20.20 17.29
C ALA A 62 1.59 -18.79 17.11
N ALA A 63 0.94 -18.55 15.96
CA ALA A 63 0.24 -17.30 15.70
C ALA A 63 -0.91 -17.05 16.70
N ALA A 64 -1.69 -18.10 17.02
CA ALA A 64 -2.77 -18.03 18.00
C ALA A 64 -2.26 -17.70 19.42
N GLN A 65 -1.13 -18.28 19.85
CA GLN A 65 -0.51 -17.98 21.14
C GLN A 65 -0.10 -16.51 21.27
N GLN A 66 0.30 -15.89 20.17
CA GLN A 66 0.67 -14.48 20.09
C GLN A 66 -0.50 -13.56 19.74
N GLN A 67 -1.71 -14.09 19.54
CA GLN A 67 -2.90 -13.34 19.13
C GLN A 67 -2.74 -12.55 17.81
N VAL A 68 -1.93 -13.08 16.89
CA VAL A 68 -1.67 -12.48 15.57
C VAL A 68 -2.14 -13.40 14.44
N SER A 69 -2.21 -12.86 13.22
CA SER A 69 -2.45 -13.68 12.03
C SER A 69 -1.23 -14.52 11.67
N VAL A 70 -1.43 -15.64 10.98
CA VAL A 70 -0.32 -16.47 10.47
C VAL A 70 0.62 -15.66 9.57
N ASN A 71 0.08 -14.76 8.74
CA ASN A 71 0.89 -13.89 7.89
C ASN A 71 1.74 -12.94 8.72
N THR A 72 1.17 -12.31 9.75
CA THR A 72 1.88 -11.43 10.68
C THR A 72 3.01 -12.19 11.36
N TYR A 73 2.72 -13.36 11.92
CA TYR A 73 3.70 -14.22 12.58
C TYR A 73 4.87 -14.60 11.64
N ILE A 74 4.57 -14.97 10.40
CA ILE A 74 5.60 -15.28 9.38
C ILE A 74 6.47 -14.06 9.09
N ILE A 75 5.87 -12.88 8.88
CA ILE A 75 6.60 -11.66 8.57
C ILE A 75 7.51 -11.23 9.73
N GLU A 76 7.00 -11.27 10.97
CA GLU A 76 7.77 -10.94 12.17
C GLU A 76 8.95 -11.91 12.34
N THR A 77 8.71 -13.21 12.23
CA THR A 77 9.78 -14.23 12.32
C THR A 77 10.87 -14.02 11.25
N LEU A 78 10.46 -13.70 10.01
CA LEU A 78 11.41 -13.43 8.93
C LEU A 78 12.21 -12.15 9.19
N ASN A 79 11.56 -11.08 9.65
CA ASN A 79 12.21 -9.81 9.97
C ASN A 79 13.21 -9.96 11.12
N GLU A 80 12.84 -10.66 12.20
CA GLU A 80 13.75 -10.97 13.30
C GLU A 80 15.00 -11.68 12.78
N ARG A 81 14.82 -12.72 11.95
CA ARG A 81 15.95 -13.47 11.40
C ARG A 81 16.84 -12.62 10.48
N LEU A 82 16.24 -11.74 9.69
CA LEU A 82 16.97 -10.84 8.79
C LEU A 82 17.71 -9.73 9.53
N ASN A 83 17.18 -9.24 10.66
CA ASN A 83 17.84 -8.24 11.51
C ASN A 83 19.08 -8.78 12.23
N HIS A 84 19.22 -10.11 12.31
CA HIS A 84 20.37 -10.80 12.90
C HIS A 84 21.42 -11.25 11.86
N LEU A 85 21.28 -10.84 10.60
CA LEU A 85 22.29 -11.00 9.55
C LEU A 85 23.17 -9.75 9.45
#